data_AF-A0A5W8MIS0-F1
#
_entry.id   AF-A0A5W8MIS0-F1
#
_cell.length_a   1.000
_cell.length_b   1.000
_cell.length_c   1.000
_cell.angle_alpha   90.00
_cell.angle_beta   90.00
_cell.angle_gamma   90.00
#
_symmetry.space_group_name_H-M   'P 1'
#
loop_
_entity.id
_entity.type
_entity.pdbx_description
1 polymer ?
#
loop_
_entity_poly.entity_id
_entity_poly.type
_entity_poly.pdbx_seq_one_letter_code
_entity_poly.pdbx_strand_id
1 'polypeptide(L)'
;MTIGSRLRLARENLGLTEADVARELGIYSDCISDWECGTTEPPASAIIPLANALKCDPLWLLTGNATHQFPATPDHQSRYHHSGPLRSDVSDHASHHEMTPSQA
;
A
#
# COMPACT_ATOMS: atom_id res chain seq x y z
N MET A 1 15.06 -21.94 -9.16
CA MET A 1 14.73 -20.80 -10.04
C MET A 1 15.45 -19.57 -9.49
N THR A 2 16.29 -18.91 -10.27
CA THR A 2 17.02 -17.71 -9.84
C THR A 2 16.14 -16.45 -9.99
N ILE A 3 16.60 -15.31 -9.46
CA ILE A 3 15.94 -14.02 -9.72
C ILE A 3 15.93 -13.68 -11.21
N GLY A 4 17.02 -13.96 -11.92
CA GLY A 4 17.12 -13.82 -13.38
C GLY A 4 16.06 -14.61 -14.15
N SER A 5 15.85 -15.88 -13.77
CA SER A 5 14.80 -16.70 -14.39
C SER A 5 13.39 -16.13 -14.15
N ARG A 6 13.13 -15.53 -12.98
CA ARG A 6 11.82 -14.90 -12.68
C ARG A 6 11.63 -13.58 -13.40
N LEU A 7 12.69 -12.78 -13.50
CA LEU A 7 12.73 -11.55 -14.30
C LEU A 7 12.33 -11.85 -15.75
N ARG A 8 13.01 -12.82 -16.37
CA ARG A 8 12.72 -13.27 -17.73
C ARG A 8 11.29 -13.75 -17.89
N LEU A 9 10.84 -14.63 -16.99
CA LEU A 9 9.47 -15.16 -17.00
C LEU A 9 8.43 -14.04 -16.93
N ALA A 10 8.59 -13.08 -16.01
CA ALA A 10 7.65 -11.97 -15.86
C ALA A 10 7.65 -11.07 -17.11
N ARG A 11 8.83 -10.80 -17.69
CA ARG A 11 8.99 -10.02 -18.91
C ARG A 11 8.28 -10.70 -20.10
N GLU A 12 8.54 -11.99 -20.31
CA GLU A 12 7.95 -12.77 -21.40
C GLU A 12 6.42 -12.88 -21.26
N ASN A 13 5.89 -13.01 -20.04
CA ASN A 13 4.44 -13.01 -19.79
C ASN A 13 3.75 -11.68 -20.17
N LEU A 14 4.49 -10.57 -20.15
CA LEU A 14 4.01 -9.26 -20.59
C LEU A 14 4.28 -8.98 -22.07
N GLY A 15 4.95 -9.90 -22.79
CA GLY A 15 5.35 -9.70 -24.18
C GLY A 15 6.39 -8.58 -24.37
N LEU A 16 7.14 -8.24 -23.32
CA LEU A 16 8.15 -7.18 -23.35
C LEU A 16 9.50 -7.70 -23.87
N THR A 17 10.24 -6.86 -24.59
CA THR A 17 11.65 -7.13 -24.90
C THR A 17 12.56 -6.71 -23.75
N GLU A 18 13.80 -7.20 -23.70
CA GLU A 18 14.80 -6.74 -22.71
C GLU A 18 15.00 -5.22 -22.80
N ALA A 19 14.98 -4.66 -24.02
CA ALA A 19 15.09 -3.24 -24.28
C ALA A 19 13.92 -2.42 -23.73
N ASP A 20 12.69 -2.98 -23.71
CA ASP A 20 11.53 -2.29 -23.13
C ASP A 20 11.68 -2.13 -21.62
N VAL A 21 12.12 -3.19 -20.91
CA VAL A 21 12.38 -3.15 -19.47
C VAL A 21 13.55 -2.20 -19.17
N ALA A 22 14.63 -2.28 -19.95
CA ALA A 22 15.80 -1.42 -19.77
C ALA A 22 15.44 0.07 -19.94
N ARG A 23 14.61 0.40 -20.92
CA ARG A 23 14.11 1.78 -21.15
C ARG A 23 13.30 2.30 -19.96
N GLU A 24 12.44 1.48 -19.36
CA GLU A 24 11.66 1.86 -18.17
C GLU A 24 12.56 2.15 -16.96
N LEU A 25 13.68 1.42 -16.86
CA LEU A 25 14.66 1.58 -15.78
C LEU A 25 15.72 2.66 -16.07
N GLY A 26 15.79 3.18 -17.29
CA GLY A 26 16.84 4.11 -17.72
C GLY A 26 18.23 3.50 -17.75
N ILE A 27 18.35 2.21 -18.07
CA ILE A 27 19.61 1.45 -18.14
C ILE A 27 19.83 0.84 -19.53
N TYR A 28 20.99 0.23 -19.74
CA TYR A 28 21.29 -0.51 -20.97
C TYR A 28 20.60 -1.87 -20.99
N SER A 29 20.19 -2.34 -22.18
CA SER A 29 19.58 -3.66 -22.38
C SER A 29 20.47 -4.81 -21.91
N ASP A 30 21.79 -4.66 -22.07
CA ASP A 30 22.77 -5.68 -21.70
C ASP A 30 22.70 -5.97 -20.19
N CYS A 31 22.37 -4.99 -19.35
CA CYS A 31 22.17 -5.22 -17.92
C CYS A 31 20.99 -6.17 -17.66
N ILE A 32 19.89 -6.05 -18.40
CA ILE A 32 18.74 -6.96 -18.28
C ILE A 32 19.15 -8.37 -18.73
N SER A 33 19.85 -8.48 -19.86
CA SER A 33 20.31 -9.77 -20.38
C SER A 33 21.26 -10.47 -19.41
N ASP A 34 22.22 -9.73 -18.83
CA ASP A 34 23.15 -10.23 -17.82
C ASP A 34 22.42 -10.72 -16.57
N TRP A 35 21.38 -10.02 -16.12
CA TRP A 35 20.56 -10.45 -14.99
C TRP A 35 19.73 -11.70 -15.32
N GLU A 36 19.11 -11.75 -16.51
CA GLU A 36 18.29 -12.89 -16.94
C GLU A 36 19.12 -14.16 -17.15
N CYS A 37 20.34 -14.03 -17.66
CA CYS A 37 21.28 -15.13 -17.84
C CYS A 37 22.04 -15.52 -16.56
N GLY A 38 21.97 -14.69 -15.52
CA GLY A 38 22.70 -14.89 -14.27
C GLY A 38 24.20 -14.59 -14.36
N THR A 39 24.63 -13.81 -15.37
CA THR A 39 25.99 -13.27 -15.47
C THR A 39 26.29 -12.35 -14.29
N THR A 40 25.32 -11.50 -13.93
CA THR A 40 25.36 -10.64 -12.74
C THR A 40 24.00 -10.64 -12.05
N GLU A 41 23.96 -10.19 -10.80
CA GLU A 41 22.69 -10.02 -10.07
C GLU A 41 22.20 -8.58 -10.14
N PRO A 42 20.87 -8.35 -10.21
CA PRO A 42 20.31 -7.01 -10.09
C PRO A 42 20.64 -6.44 -8.71
N PRO A 43 21.12 -5.18 -8.62
CA PRO A 43 21.37 -4.55 -7.33
C PRO A 43 20.04 -4.38 -6.57
N ALA A 44 20.11 -4.30 -5.23
CA ALA A 44 18.92 -4.12 -4.40
C ALA A 44 18.07 -2.89 -4.80
N SER A 45 18.72 -1.83 -5.31
CA SER A 45 18.07 -0.63 -5.81
C SER A 45 17.22 -0.85 -7.07
N ALA A 46 17.49 -1.91 -7.85
CA ALA A 46 16.74 -2.23 -9.06
C ALA A 46 15.46 -3.04 -8.78
N ILE A 47 15.29 -3.61 -7.58
CA ILE A 47 14.18 -4.54 -7.30
C ILE A 47 12.81 -3.87 -7.41
N ILE A 48 12.62 -2.70 -6.79
CA ILE A 48 11.35 -1.97 -6.85
C ILE A 48 11.06 -1.46 -8.28
N PRO A 49 12.02 -0.82 -8.99
CA PRO A 49 11.85 -0.48 -10.41
C PRO A 49 11.48 -1.68 -11.28
N LEU A 50 12.16 -2.81 -11.13
CA LEU A 50 11.85 -4.04 -11.87
C LEU A 50 10.44 -4.53 -11.58
N ALA A 51 10.04 -4.62 -10.31
CA ALA A 51 8.70 -5.05 -9.93
C ALA A 51 7.61 -4.16 -10.54
N ASN A 52 7.84 -2.84 -10.56
CA ASN A 52 6.93 -1.87 -11.17
C ASN A 52 6.85 -2.00 -12.70
N ALA A 53 7.98 -2.22 -13.37
CA ALA A 53 8.05 -2.42 -14.82
C ALA A 53 7.37 -3.74 -15.23
N LEU A 54 7.57 -4.79 -14.44
CA LEU A 54 7.09 -6.15 -14.69
C LEU A 54 5.72 -6.44 -14.09
N LYS A 55 5.08 -5.44 -13.47
CA LYS A 55 3.75 -5.56 -12.85
C LYS A 55 3.63 -6.78 -11.92
N CYS A 56 4.69 -7.04 -11.14
CA CYS A 56 4.76 -8.17 -10.24
C CYS A 56 5.07 -7.74 -8.80
N ASP A 57 4.87 -8.65 -7.86
CA ASP A 57 5.22 -8.43 -6.47
C ASP A 57 6.75 -8.48 -6.27
N PRO A 58 7.38 -7.49 -5.62
CA PRO A 58 8.83 -7.45 -5.45
C PRO A 58 9.35 -8.61 -4.58
N LEU A 59 8.55 -9.10 -3.62
CA LEU A 59 8.92 -10.23 -2.79
C LEU A 59 8.86 -11.54 -3.58
N TRP A 60 7.90 -11.69 -4.49
CA TRP A 60 7.89 -12.78 -5.48
C TRP A 60 9.11 -12.71 -6.40
N LEU A 61 9.50 -11.52 -6.88
CA LEU A 61 10.69 -11.36 -7.72
C LEU A 61 11.96 -11.80 -6.97
N LEU A 62 12.09 -11.46 -5.69
CA LEU A 62 13.22 -11.83 -4.84
C LEU A 62 13.25 -13.31 -4.46
N THR A 63 12.10 -13.89 -4.07
CA THR A 63 12.05 -15.21 -3.41
C THR A 63 11.48 -16.31 -4.28
N GLY A 64 10.65 -15.96 -5.27
CA GLY A 64 9.83 -16.89 -6.04
C GLY A 64 8.60 -17.41 -5.29
N ASN A 65 8.38 -16.96 -4.04
CA ASN A 65 7.20 -17.29 -3.27
C ASN A 65 6.19 -16.14 -3.37
N ALA A 66 5.04 -16.40 -3.97
CA ALA A 66 3.92 -15.45 -3.92
C ALA A 66 3.35 -15.49 -2.50
N THR A 67 3.76 -14.58 -1.63
CA THR A 67 3.30 -14.55 -0.22
C THR A 67 2.22 -13.50 0.04
N HIS A 68 1.80 -12.71 -0.94
CA HIS A 68 0.75 -11.72 -0.73
C HIS A 68 -0.62 -12.22 -1.22
N GLN A 69 -1.31 -12.97 -0.35
CA GLN A 69 -2.70 -12.61 -0.09
C GLN A 69 -2.65 -11.19 0.50
N PHE A 70 -3.02 -10.19 -0.27
CA PHE A 70 -3.42 -8.93 0.34
C PHE A 70 -4.51 -9.25 1.36
N PRO A 71 -4.46 -8.79 2.63
CA PRO A 71 -5.70 -8.67 3.35
C PRO A 71 -6.54 -7.73 2.48
N ALA A 72 -7.64 -8.24 1.93
CA ALA A 72 -8.69 -7.36 1.42
C ALA A 72 -8.99 -6.44 2.58
N THR A 73 -8.46 -5.22 2.55
CA THR A 73 -8.85 -4.19 3.51
C THR A 73 -10.36 -4.12 3.38
N PRO A 74 -11.14 -4.40 4.44
CA PRO A 74 -12.52 -3.98 4.44
C PRO A 74 -12.44 -2.46 4.38
N ASP A 75 -12.70 -1.94 3.18
CA ASP A 75 -13.12 -0.57 3.05
C ASP A 75 -14.33 -0.37 3.98
N HIS A 76 -14.40 0.82 4.58
CA HIS A 76 -15.58 1.49 5.13
C HIS A 76 -15.26 2.29 6.40
N GLN A 77 -14.84 3.54 6.17
CA GLN A 77 -15.71 4.68 6.44
C GLN A 77 -16.53 4.61 7.74
N SER A 78 -15.93 4.89 8.89
CA SER A 78 -16.71 5.34 10.07
C SER A 78 -15.91 6.03 11.17
N ARG A 79 -14.93 6.88 10.85
CA ARG A 79 -14.24 7.70 11.87
C ARG A 79 -14.08 9.18 11.54
N TYR A 80 -14.92 9.69 10.64
CA TYR A 80 -15.09 11.15 10.42
C TYR A 80 -16.54 11.60 10.65
N HIS A 81 -17.26 10.96 11.58
CA HIS A 81 -18.48 11.56 12.11
C HIS A 81 -18.14 12.31 13.40
N HIS A 82 -18.29 13.63 13.29
CA HIS A 82 -18.60 14.58 14.34
C HIS A 82 -17.45 15.26 15.10
N SER A 83 -16.96 16.34 14.50
CA SER A 83 -16.58 17.56 15.22
C SER A 83 -17.85 18.35 15.63
N GLY A 84 -18.17 18.41 16.93
CA GLY A 84 -18.94 19.49 17.64
C GLY A 84 -20.45 19.67 17.37
N PRO A 85 -21.23 20.09 18.39
CA PRO A 85 -21.07 21.48 18.83
C PRO A 85 -21.02 21.72 20.35
N LEU A 86 -20.33 22.83 20.66
CA LEU A 86 -20.35 23.69 21.85
C LEU A 86 -21.58 23.51 22.77
N ARG A 87 -21.33 23.23 24.06
CA ARG A 87 -22.30 23.55 25.13
C ARG A 87 -22.41 25.07 25.21
N SER A 88 -23.56 25.60 24.80
CA SER A 88 -23.95 26.98 25.07
C SER A 88 -24.57 27.04 26.48
N ASP A 89 -23.80 27.47 27.48
CA ASP A 89 -24.38 27.85 28.77
C ASP A 89 -25.04 29.23 28.59
N VAL A 90 -26.31 29.23 28.17
CA VAL A 90 -27.19 30.39 28.29
C VAL A 90 -27.95 30.21 29.61
N SER A 91 -27.67 31.09 30.56
CA SER A 91 -28.53 31.37 31.71
C SER A 91 -29.91 31.77 31.23
N ASP A 92 -30.97 31.25 31.84
CA ASP A 92 -32.11 32.10 32.22
C ASP A 92 -33.00 31.47 33.31
N HIS A 93 -33.65 32.38 33.99
CA HIS A 93 -34.15 32.39 35.37
C HIS A 93 -35.65 32.12 35.45
N ALA A 94 -36.13 31.34 36.44
CA ALA A 94 -37.50 31.51 36.96
C ALA A 94 -37.68 30.83 38.34
N SER A 95 -38.10 31.66 39.29
CA SER A 95 -38.57 31.30 40.63
C SER A 95 -40.05 30.87 40.62
N HIS A 96 -40.46 30.01 41.57
CA HIS A 96 -41.74 30.00 42.34
C HIS A 96 -41.81 28.65 43.11
N HIS A 97 -41.58 28.63 44.43
CA HIS A 97 -42.54 28.77 45.54
C HIS A 97 -43.53 27.59 45.68
N GLU A 98 -43.39 26.79 46.75
CA GLU A 98 -44.52 26.37 47.59
C GLU A 98 -44.08 25.78 48.96
N MET A 99 -44.92 26.03 49.95
CA MET A 99 -44.76 25.89 51.40
C MET A 99 -45.25 24.54 51.94
N THR A 100 -44.48 23.96 52.90
CA THR A 100 -44.93 23.20 54.11
C THR A 100 -45.61 21.82 53.92
N PRO A 101 -45.71 20.92 54.95
CA PRO A 101 -45.51 21.14 56.39
C PRO A 101 -44.72 20.08 57.19
N SER A 102 -44.60 20.45 58.46
CA SER A 102 -44.15 19.78 59.69
C SER A 102 -44.79 18.42 60.01
N GLN A 103 -44.26 17.79 61.08
CA GLN A 103 -44.74 16.68 61.93
C GLN A 103 -43.97 15.35 61.71
N ALA A 104 -43.46 14.64 62.73
CA ALA A 104 -43.71 14.65 64.18
C ALA A 104 -42.42 14.31 64.97
#